data_AF-A0A829YJJ4-F1
#
_entry.id   AF-A0A829YJJ4-F1
#
_cell.length_a   1.000
_cell.length_b   1.000
_cell.length_c   1.000
_cell.angle_alpha   90.00
_cell.angle_beta   90.00
_cell.angle_gamma   90.00
#
_symmetry.space_group_name_H-M   'P 1'
#
loop_
_entity.id
_entity.type
_entity.pdbx_description
1 polymer ?
#
loop_
_entity_poly.entity_id
_entity_poly.type
_entity_poly.pdbx_seq_one_letter_code
_entity_poly.pdbx_strand_id
1 'polypeptide(L)'
;MPPHHIGILLLGLALRTPAASAAELTVRVSDVQGRPAHNVVVVATPKAAVSAPARSAPLAEMDQVDRQFSPYVLAIRTGTPVLFANNDSVAHQVYSFSPPKRFELALYHGKPREPVVFDRPGIVTIGCNIHDNMVGYLYVTDAPWFGATGDDGVWRVHDLPPGEYELQVWTPLLPPHEWLQTQNISISDESTRASFKLKRALRPEPAPIKDKRVRDY
;
A
#
# COMPACT_ATOMS: atom_id res chain seq x y z
N MET A 1 -72.87 -33.54 -11.14
CA MET A 1 -72.30 -32.41 -10.39
C MET A 1 -70.84 -32.72 -10.13
N PRO A 2 -69.87 -32.08 -10.80
CA PRO A 2 -68.45 -32.26 -10.48
C PRO A 2 -68.03 -31.30 -9.35
N PRO A 3 -67.03 -31.64 -8.52
CA PRO A 3 -66.52 -30.72 -7.51
C PRO A 3 -65.61 -29.67 -8.15
N HIS A 4 -65.80 -28.40 -7.78
CA HIS A 4 -64.92 -27.31 -8.16
C HIS A 4 -63.72 -27.27 -7.21
N HIS A 5 -62.52 -27.53 -7.71
CA HIS A 5 -61.28 -27.27 -6.97
C HIS A 5 -60.87 -25.81 -7.17
N ILE A 6 -60.91 -25.02 -6.11
CA ILE A 6 -60.38 -23.65 -6.07
C ILE A 6 -58.86 -23.76 -5.85
N GLY A 7 -58.08 -23.59 -6.91
CA GLY A 7 -56.63 -23.47 -6.83
C GLY A 7 -56.25 -22.05 -6.40
N ILE A 8 -55.78 -21.89 -5.17
CA ILE A 8 -55.19 -20.63 -4.70
C ILE A 8 -53.79 -20.49 -5.31
N LEU A 9 -53.64 -19.59 -6.27
CA LEU A 9 -52.35 -19.23 -6.86
C LEU A 9 -51.63 -18.25 -5.91
N LEU A 10 -50.72 -18.77 -5.07
CA LEU A 10 -49.84 -17.93 -4.27
C LEU A 10 -48.77 -17.30 -5.18
N LEU A 11 -48.99 -16.04 -5.54
CA LEU A 11 -48.02 -15.24 -6.27
C LEU A 11 -46.90 -14.82 -5.29
N GLY A 12 -45.80 -15.58 -5.28
CA GLY A 12 -44.62 -15.28 -4.47
C GLY A 12 -43.95 -13.99 -4.93
N LEU A 13 -44.10 -12.92 -4.14
CA LEU A 13 -43.40 -11.66 -4.35
C LEU A 13 -41.93 -11.85 -3.96
N ALA A 14 -41.06 -12.08 -4.95
CA ALA A 14 -39.62 -12.15 -4.73
C ALA A 14 -39.09 -10.74 -4.40
N LEU A 15 -38.81 -10.47 -3.12
CA LEU A 15 -38.08 -9.29 -2.71
C LEU A 15 -36.66 -9.36 -3.30
N ARG A 16 -36.39 -8.55 -4.32
CA ARG A 16 -35.04 -8.29 -4.79
C ARG A 16 -34.34 -7.42 -3.76
N THR A 17 -33.48 -8.01 -2.94
CA THR A 17 -32.52 -7.25 -2.13
C THR A 17 -31.58 -6.52 -3.10
N PRO A 18 -31.48 -5.18 -3.06
CA PRO A 18 -30.48 -4.49 -3.86
C PRO A 18 -29.10 -4.96 -3.41
N ALA A 19 -28.27 -5.39 -4.36
CA ALA A 19 -26.87 -5.62 -4.09
C ALA A 19 -26.26 -4.26 -3.71
N ALA A 20 -25.74 -4.14 -2.49
CA ALA A 20 -24.94 -2.98 -2.11
C ALA A 20 -23.73 -2.94 -3.04
N SER A 21 -23.71 -2.01 -3.99
CA SER A 21 -22.52 -1.75 -4.79
C SER A 21 -21.52 -1.05 -3.87
N ALA A 22 -20.43 -1.73 -3.54
CA ALA A 22 -19.37 -1.11 -2.78
C ALA A 22 -18.70 -0.02 -3.61
N ALA A 23 -18.57 1.18 -3.05
CA ALA A 23 -17.88 2.27 -3.72
C ALA A 23 -16.42 1.89 -3.98
N GLU A 24 -15.97 2.04 -5.22
CA GLU A 24 -14.58 1.90 -5.61
C GLU A 24 -13.96 3.29 -5.76
N LEU A 25 -12.80 3.49 -5.15
CA LEU A 25 -11.94 4.64 -5.44
C LEU A 25 -10.74 4.17 -6.26
N THR A 26 -10.60 4.74 -7.46
CA THR A 26 -9.38 4.64 -8.27
C THR A 26 -8.62 5.97 -8.20
N VAL A 27 -7.37 5.94 -7.75
CA VAL A 27 -6.45 7.10 -7.73
C VAL A 27 -5.33 6.88 -8.72
N ARG A 28 -5.20 7.76 -9.71
CA ARG A 28 -4.08 7.79 -10.66
C ARG A 28 -3.05 8.83 -10.24
N VAL A 29 -1.79 8.46 -10.16
CA VAL A 29 -0.68 9.37 -9.91
C VAL A 29 0.23 9.43 -11.13
N SER A 30 0.58 10.64 -11.55
CA SER A 30 1.51 10.88 -12.65
C SER A 30 2.63 11.84 -12.27
N ASP A 31 3.76 11.74 -12.96
CA ASP A 31 4.88 12.66 -12.80
C ASP A 31 4.62 14.03 -13.48
N VAL A 32 5.60 14.94 -13.43
CA VAL A 32 5.46 16.28 -14.04
C VAL A 32 5.26 16.22 -15.57
N GLN A 33 5.66 15.14 -16.22
CA GLN A 33 5.46 14.89 -17.66
C GLN A 33 4.14 14.17 -17.96
N GLY A 34 3.38 13.76 -16.95
CA GLY A 34 2.12 13.01 -17.11
C GLY A 34 2.30 11.51 -17.28
N ARG A 35 3.50 10.97 -17.08
CA ARG A 35 3.76 9.52 -17.10
C ARG A 35 3.31 8.89 -15.77
N PRO A 36 2.92 7.60 -15.75
CA PRO A 36 2.60 6.90 -14.51
C PRO A 36 3.70 6.98 -13.45
N ALA A 37 3.32 7.28 -12.21
CA ALA A 37 4.24 7.30 -11.07
C ALA A 37 3.98 6.08 -10.16
N HIS A 38 4.92 5.14 -10.15
CA HIS A 38 4.93 3.97 -9.26
C HIS A 38 5.57 4.32 -7.92
N ASN A 39 5.43 3.44 -6.92
CA ASN A 39 5.99 3.62 -5.57
C ASN A 39 5.54 4.94 -4.91
N VAL A 40 4.31 5.35 -5.20
CA VAL A 40 3.63 6.46 -4.52
C VAL A 40 2.59 5.91 -3.57
N VAL A 41 2.76 6.15 -2.28
CA VAL A 41 1.76 5.83 -1.27
C VAL A 41 0.60 6.80 -1.42
N VAL A 42 -0.61 6.26 -1.48
CA VAL A 42 -1.86 6.99 -1.40
C VAL A 42 -2.53 6.64 -0.08
N VAL A 43 -3.01 7.66 0.63
CA VAL A 43 -3.78 7.53 1.87
C VAL A 43 -5.11 8.23 1.67
N ALA A 44 -6.22 7.58 2.03
CA ALA A 44 -7.55 8.18 2.05
C ALA A 44 -8.07 8.24 3.48
N THR A 45 -8.18 9.47 3.99
CA THR A 45 -8.61 9.75 5.37
C THR A 45 -10.02 10.34 5.36
N PRO A 46 -11.00 9.72 6.02
CA PRO A 46 -12.36 10.27 6.11
C PRO A 46 -12.36 11.52 7.00
N LYS A 47 -13.08 12.57 6.60
CA LYS A 47 -13.20 13.83 7.36
C LYS A 47 -14.17 13.74 8.54
N ALA A 48 -15.08 12.77 8.48
CA ALA A 48 -15.98 12.43 9.57
C ALA A 48 -15.63 11.03 10.09
N ALA A 49 -16.02 10.73 11.33
CA ALA A 49 -15.90 9.37 11.84
C ALA A 49 -16.76 8.43 10.98
N VAL A 50 -16.12 7.43 10.39
CA VAL A 50 -16.80 6.36 9.64
C VAL A 50 -16.51 5.04 10.32
N SER A 51 -17.47 4.12 10.27
CA SER A 51 -17.21 2.74 10.66
C SER A 51 -16.32 2.11 9.58
N ALA A 52 -15.01 2.14 9.81
CA ALA A 52 -14.08 1.36 9.02
C ALA A 52 -14.09 -0.09 9.55
N PRO A 53 -14.20 -1.11 8.68
CA PRO A 53 -14.07 -2.48 9.13
C PRO A 53 -12.71 -2.66 9.81
N ALA A 54 -12.71 -3.41 10.92
CA ALA A 54 -11.48 -3.83 11.58
C ALA A 54 -10.67 -4.68 10.59
N ARG A 55 -9.75 -4.05 9.87
CA ARG A 55 -8.87 -4.75 8.93
C ARG A 55 -7.77 -5.38 9.76
N SER A 56 -7.68 -6.70 9.74
CA SER A 56 -6.53 -7.42 10.28
C SER A 56 -5.25 -6.81 9.71
N ALA A 57 -4.17 -6.81 10.49
CA ALA A 57 -2.84 -6.49 10.02
C ALA A 57 -2.16 -7.81 9.60
N PRO A 58 -2.38 -8.31 8.36
CA PRO A 58 -1.77 -9.57 7.93
C PRO A 58 -0.25 -9.42 7.91
N LEU A 59 0.45 -10.56 7.98
CA LEU A 59 1.88 -10.58 7.70
C LEU A 59 2.15 -9.93 6.34
N ALA A 60 2.97 -8.87 6.35
CA ALA A 60 3.49 -8.25 5.14
C ALA A 60 4.88 -8.82 4.84
N GLU A 61 5.30 -8.79 3.58
CA GLU A 61 6.62 -9.26 3.16
C GLU A 61 7.34 -8.16 2.36
N MET A 62 8.61 -7.95 2.68
CA MET A 62 9.55 -7.16 1.87
C MET A 62 10.76 -8.05 1.57
N ASP A 63 10.90 -8.47 0.33
CA ASP A 63 11.95 -9.36 -0.11
C ASP A 63 13.26 -8.61 -0.37
N GLN A 64 14.36 -9.36 -0.41
CA GLN A 64 15.67 -8.94 -0.85
C GLN A 64 16.00 -9.77 -2.10
N VAL A 65 15.97 -9.12 -3.26
CA VAL A 65 16.13 -9.77 -4.57
C VAL A 65 16.83 -8.79 -5.52
N ASP A 66 17.72 -9.31 -6.36
CA ASP A 66 18.55 -8.50 -7.26
C ASP A 66 19.24 -7.32 -6.56
N ARG A 67 19.74 -7.55 -5.33
CA ARG A 67 20.40 -6.56 -4.46
C ARG A 67 19.55 -5.32 -4.20
N GLN A 68 18.23 -5.50 -4.11
CA GLN A 68 17.25 -4.47 -3.79
C GLN A 68 16.23 -4.99 -2.78
N PHE A 69 15.57 -4.06 -2.08
CA PHE A 69 14.36 -4.37 -1.34
C PHE A 69 13.14 -4.32 -2.26
N SER A 70 12.29 -5.35 -2.22
CA SER A 70 11.10 -5.48 -3.06
C SER A 70 9.85 -5.79 -2.22
N PRO A 71 8.78 -4.98 -2.31
CA PRO A 71 8.69 -3.76 -3.08
C PRO A 71 9.62 -2.66 -2.51
N TYR A 72 10.00 -1.70 -3.35
CA TYR A 72 10.81 -0.55 -2.93
C TYR A 72 10.11 0.30 -1.86
N VAL A 73 8.78 0.43 -1.98
CA VAL A 73 7.91 1.07 -0.99
C VAL A 73 6.81 0.09 -0.56
N LEU A 74 6.73 -0.19 0.74
CA LEU A 74 5.69 -1.03 1.33
C LEU A 74 4.86 -0.21 2.33
N ALA A 75 3.57 0.00 2.03
CA ALA A 75 2.66 0.65 2.96
C ALA A 75 2.00 -0.38 3.89
N ILE A 76 2.05 -0.15 5.20
CA ILE A 76 1.53 -1.06 6.22
C ILE A 76 0.75 -0.32 7.30
N ARG A 77 -0.10 -1.06 8.02
CA ARG A 77 -0.77 -0.57 9.21
C ARG A 77 0.16 -0.68 10.42
N THR A 78 0.01 0.19 11.40
CA THR A 78 0.60 -0.03 12.73
C THR A 78 0.26 -1.41 13.29
N GLY A 79 1.21 -2.07 13.96
CA GLY A 79 1.08 -3.43 14.49
C GLY A 79 1.26 -4.53 13.44
N THR A 80 1.49 -4.20 12.17
CA THR A 80 1.77 -5.19 11.13
C THR A 80 3.14 -5.84 11.36
N PRO A 81 3.22 -7.18 11.44
CA PRO A 81 4.50 -7.88 11.32
C PRO A 81 4.96 -7.85 9.86
N VAL A 82 6.23 -7.49 9.64
CA VAL A 82 6.86 -7.54 8.31
C VAL A 82 7.95 -8.61 8.33
N LEU A 83 7.81 -9.58 7.44
CA LEU A 83 8.85 -10.54 7.13
C LEU A 83 9.78 -9.94 6.07
N PHE A 84 11.08 -9.94 6.36
CA PHE A 84 12.08 -9.59 5.35
C PHE A 84 12.63 -10.87 4.72
N ALA A 85 12.12 -11.29 3.56
CA ALA A 85 12.66 -12.46 2.89
C ALA A 85 14.02 -12.11 2.23
N ASN A 86 14.85 -13.12 2.00
CA ASN A 86 16.03 -13.00 1.15
C ASN A 86 16.03 -14.11 0.10
N ASN A 87 15.56 -13.76 -1.09
CA ASN A 87 15.62 -14.59 -2.29
C ASN A 87 16.78 -14.23 -3.23
N ASP A 88 17.76 -13.45 -2.76
CA ASP A 88 19.00 -13.23 -3.46
C ASP A 88 19.96 -14.42 -3.29
N SER A 89 20.92 -14.50 -4.19
CA SER A 89 22.02 -15.47 -4.18
C SER A 89 23.04 -15.22 -3.06
N VAL A 90 23.02 -14.03 -2.46
CA VAL A 90 23.96 -13.58 -1.41
C VAL A 90 23.23 -13.30 -0.10
N ALA A 91 23.94 -13.40 1.02
CA ALA A 91 23.39 -13.02 2.31
C ALA A 91 23.26 -11.49 2.36
N HIS A 92 22.18 -11.02 2.98
CA HIS A 92 21.95 -9.59 3.17
C HIS A 92 21.61 -9.29 4.62
N GLN A 93 21.91 -8.06 5.01
CA GLN A 93 21.50 -7.46 6.27
C GLN A 93 20.24 -6.60 6.08
N VAL A 94 19.41 -6.49 7.11
CA VAL A 94 18.29 -5.52 7.15
C VAL A 94 18.38 -4.68 8.40
N TYR A 95 18.44 -3.36 8.26
CA TYR A 95 18.42 -2.45 9.41
C TYR A 95 17.56 -1.22 9.18
N SER A 96 17.20 -0.56 10.28
CA SER A 96 16.62 0.78 10.28
C SER A 96 17.14 1.58 11.47
N PHE A 97 17.40 2.86 11.24
CA PHE A 97 17.62 3.85 12.31
C PHE A 97 16.47 4.86 12.44
N SER A 98 15.40 4.69 11.67
CA SER A 98 14.28 5.62 11.67
C SER A 98 13.57 5.65 13.02
N PRO A 99 13.07 6.84 13.46
CA PRO A 99 12.40 6.98 14.74
C PRO A 99 11.27 5.99 15.01
N PRO A 100 10.39 5.57 14.06
CA PRO A 100 9.29 4.65 14.35
C PRO A 100 9.74 3.25 14.79
N LYS A 101 10.86 2.75 14.25
CA LYS A 101 11.45 1.45 14.63
C LYS A 101 12.93 1.40 14.28
N ARG A 102 13.77 1.33 15.32
CA ARG A 102 15.20 1.00 15.18
C ARG A 102 15.38 -0.50 15.37
N PHE A 103 16.06 -1.17 14.44
CA PHE A 103 16.34 -2.60 14.52
C PHE A 103 17.49 -2.98 13.57
N GLU A 104 18.00 -4.18 13.76
CA GLU A 104 19.03 -4.78 12.92
C GLU A 104 18.82 -6.30 12.89
N LEU A 105 18.76 -6.86 11.69
CA LEU A 105 18.83 -8.30 11.43
C LEU A 105 20.21 -8.55 10.84
N ALA A 106 21.01 -9.40 11.50
CA ALA A 106 22.35 -9.81 11.02
C ALA A 106 22.27 -10.44 9.62
N LEU A 107 23.40 -10.66 8.93
CA LEU A 107 23.38 -11.28 7.60
C LEU A 107 22.70 -12.66 7.59
N TYR A 108 21.78 -12.90 6.63
CA TYR A 108 21.13 -14.20 6.43
C TYR A 108 20.79 -14.46 4.96
N HIS A 109 20.55 -15.74 4.64
CA HIS A 109 19.91 -16.20 3.40
C HIS A 109 18.49 -16.71 3.71
N GLY A 110 17.59 -16.69 2.71
CA GLY A 110 16.24 -17.19 2.86
C GLY A 110 15.39 -16.33 3.80
N LYS A 111 14.50 -16.95 4.57
CA LYS A 111 13.60 -16.24 5.49
C LYS A 111 14.19 -16.22 6.90
N PRO A 112 14.25 -15.05 7.57
CA PRO A 112 14.59 -14.98 8.98
C PRO A 112 13.48 -15.67 9.79
N ARG A 113 13.81 -16.08 11.02
CA ARG A 113 12.86 -16.82 11.86
C ARG A 113 11.69 -15.97 12.36
N GLU A 114 11.90 -14.67 12.54
CA GLU A 114 10.93 -13.79 13.20
C GLU A 114 10.67 -12.52 12.36
N PRO A 115 9.39 -12.21 12.05
CA PRO A 115 9.01 -10.92 11.50
C PRO A 115 9.26 -9.76 12.47
N VAL A 116 9.47 -8.56 11.93
CA VAL A 116 9.61 -7.32 12.72
C VAL A 116 8.26 -6.62 12.80
N VAL A 117 7.79 -6.30 14.00
CA VAL A 117 6.52 -5.58 14.21
C VAL A 117 6.74 -4.06 14.27
N PHE A 118 5.88 -3.29 13.61
CA PHE A 118 5.95 -1.82 13.51
C PHE A 118 4.78 -1.14 14.23
N ASP A 119 4.96 -0.80 15.51
CA ASP A 119 3.90 -0.30 16.40
C ASP A 119 3.77 1.23 16.45
N ARG A 120 4.46 1.97 15.58
CA ARG A 120 4.35 3.42 15.50
C ARG A 120 4.22 3.90 14.06
N PRO A 121 3.30 4.85 13.77
CA PRO A 121 3.18 5.44 12.45
C PRO A 121 4.42 6.26 12.10
N GLY A 122 4.65 6.39 10.79
CA GLY A 122 5.76 7.16 10.23
C GLY A 122 6.49 6.42 9.12
N ILE A 123 7.52 7.08 8.58
CA ILE A 123 8.37 6.51 7.54
C ILE A 123 9.53 5.76 8.19
N VAL A 124 9.76 4.53 7.72
CA VAL A 124 10.92 3.71 8.10
C VAL A 124 11.79 3.49 6.88
N THR A 125 13.02 3.97 6.93
CA THR A 125 14.02 3.68 5.90
C THR A 125 14.70 2.36 6.25
N ILE A 126 14.69 1.43 5.31
CA ILE A 126 15.31 0.11 5.41
C ILE A 126 16.59 0.13 4.59
N GLY A 127 17.70 -0.37 5.16
CA GLY A 127 18.99 -0.42 4.48
C GLY A 127 19.70 -1.77 4.64
N CYS A 128 20.73 -1.97 3.83
CA CYS A 128 21.69 -3.07 3.91
C CYS A 128 23.13 -2.51 4.02
N ASN A 129 23.92 -2.89 5.03
CA ASN A 129 25.24 -2.26 5.25
C ASN A 129 26.30 -2.71 4.24
N ILE A 130 26.09 -3.84 3.56
CA ILE A 130 27.04 -4.37 2.58
C ILE A 130 26.77 -3.85 1.15
N HIS A 131 25.62 -3.20 0.94
CA HIS A 131 25.20 -2.65 -0.35
C HIS A 131 24.62 -1.25 -0.16
N ASP A 132 25.44 -0.21 -0.32
CA ASP A 132 25.03 1.20 -0.07
C ASP A 132 23.81 1.65 -0.87
N ASN A 133 23.56 1.03 -2.04
CA ASN A 133 22.41 1.35 -2.89
C ASN A 133 21.14 0.55 -2.54
N MET A 134 21.25 -0.44 -1.66
CA MET A 134 20.13 -1.29 -1.29
C MET A 134 19.34 -0.63 -0.17
N VAL A 135 18.29 0.09 -0.57
CA VAL A 135 17.40 0.84 0.31
C VAL A 135 15.94 0.57 -0.06
N GLY A 136 15.10 0.49 0.96
CA GLY A 136 13.65 0.36 0.83
C GLY A 136 12.95 1.24 1.87
N TYR A 137 11.63 1.37 1.76
CA TYR A 137 10.85 2.23 2.64
C TYR A 137 9.57 1.56 3.10
N LEU A 138 9.29 1.63 4.40
CA LEU A 138 7.97 1.35 4.94
C LEU A 138 7.23 2.66 5.20
N TYR A 139 5.98 2.72 4.77
CA TYR A 139 5.03 3.75 5.18
C TYR A 139 4.06 3.17 6.20
N VAL A 140 4.27 3.47 7.48
CA VAL A 140 3.43 2.97 8.57
C VAL A 140 2.34 3.98 8.89
N THR A 141 1.07 3.57 8.84
CA THR A 141 -0.07 4.46 9.09
C THR A 141 -1.20 3.79 9.85
N ASP A 142 -1.97 4.58 10.60
CA ASP A 142 -3.23 4.14 11.21
C ASP A 142 -4.44 4.38 10.30
N ALA A 143 -4.25 5.05 9.16
CA ALA A 143 -5.32 5.39 8.25
C ALA A 143 -6.08 4.13 7.79
N PRO A 144 -7.41 4.20 7.64
CA PRO A 144 -8.23 3.04 7.28
C PRO A 144 -7.99 2.53 5.85
N TRP A 145 -7.73 3.42 4.88
CA TRP A 145 -7.49 3.07 3.49
C TRP A 145 -6.17 3.68 3.01
N PHE A 146 -5.27 2.82 2.54
CA PHE A 146 -3.99 3.22 1.97
C PHE A 146 -3.44 2.13 1.05
N GLY A 147 -2.41 2.46 0.28
CA GLY A 147 -1.61 1.52 -0.50
C GLY A 147 -0.57 2.26 -1.32
N ALA A 148 0.23 1.54 -2.10
CA ALA A 148 1.20 2.12 -3.04
C ALA A 148 0.73 1.91 -4.49
N THR A 149 1.04 2.85 -5.36
CA THR A 149 0.82 2.72 -6.81
C THR A 149 1.78 1.69 -7.42
N GLY A 150 1.26 0.86 -8.32
CA GLY A 150 2.08 -0.02 -9.16
C GLY A 150 2.66 0.70 -10.38
N ASP A 151 3.23 -0.07 -11.31
CA ASP A 151 3.85 0.44 -12.54
C ASP A 151 2.90 1.24 -13.44
N ASP A 152 1.60 0.98 -13.36
CA ASP A 152 0.55 1.71 -14.07
C ASP A 152 0.21 3.07 -13.43
N GLY A 153 0.83 3.38 -12.30
CA GLY A 153 0.64 4.59 -11.50
C GLY A 153 -0.73 4.66 -10.84
N VAL A 154 -1.39 3.51 -10.61
CA VAL A 154 -2.74 3.47 -10.06
C VAL A 154 -2.77 2.74 -8.72
N TRP A 155 -3.52 3.31 -7.78
CA TRP A 155 -3.99 2.64 -6.58
C TRP A 155 -5.52 2.51 -6.64
N ARG A 156 -6.04 1.33 -6.29
CA ARG A 156 -7.47 1.04 -6.26
C ARG A 156 -7.85 0.50 -4.90
N VAL A 157 -9.00 0.91 -4.41
CA VAL A 157 -9.54 0.43 -3.15
C VAL A 157 -11.06 0.36 -3.24
N HIS A 158 -11.61 -0.69 -2.65
CA HIS A 158 -13.05 -0.95 -2.62
C HIS A 158 -13.57 -0.79 -1.19
N ASP A 159 -14.90 -0.83 -1.05
CA ASP A 159 -15.61 -0.83 0.22
C ASP A 159 -15.34 0.42 1.06
N LEU A 160 -15.29 1.59 0.41
CA LEU A 160 -15.22 2.88 1.10
C LEU A 160 -16.64 3.34 1.45
N PRO A 161 -16.93 3.69 2.72
CA PRO A 161 -18.19 4.34 3.07
C PRO A 161 -18.35 5.67 2.30
N PRO A 162 -19.56 6.00 1.81
CA PRO A 162 -19.83 7.32 1.27
C PRO A 162 -19.49 8.43 2.26
N GLY A 163 -18.96 9.55 1.76
CA GLY A 163 -18.57 10.68 2.59
C GLY A 163 -17.43 11.50 2.02
N GLU A 164 -16.98 12.47 2.81
CA GLU A 164 -15.88 13.36 2.46
C GLU A 164 -14.54 12.78 2.93
N TYR A 165 -13.56 12.77 2.04
CA TYR A 165 -12.22 12.27 2.30
C TYR A 165 -11.17 13.31 1.94
N GLU A 166 -10.07 13.30 2.68
CA GLU A 166 -8.80 13.87 2.25
C GLU A 166 -7.93 12.74 1.69
N LEU A 167 -7.53 12.88 0.43
CA LEU A 167 -6.49 12.07 -0.17
C LEU A 167 -5.15 12.73 0.06
N GLN A 168 -4.14 11.92 0.38
CA GLN A 168 -2.75 12.31 0.48
C GLN A 168 -1.90 11.38 -0.40
N VAL A 169 -0.88 11.93 -1.05
CA VAL A 169 0.17 11.14 -1.72
C VAL A 169 1.55 11.39 -1.11
N TRP A 170 2.38 10.36 -1.03
CA TRP A 170 3.75 10.40 -0.52
C TRP A 170 4.67 9.46 -1.31
N THR A 171 5.94 9.83 -1.50
CA THR A 171 6.96 8.93 -2.07
C THR A 171 8.35 9.34 -1.60
N PRO A 172 9.28 8.39 -1.34
CA PRO A 172 10.66 8.71 -0.98
C PRO A 172 11.44 9.36 -2.13
N LEU A 173 10.92 9.28 -3.36
CA LEU A 173 11.56 9.85 -4.56
C LEU A 173 11.39 11.38 -4.67
N LEU A 174 10.55 11.98 -3.82
CA LEU A 174 10.46 13.44 -3.64
C LEU A 174 11.32 13.91 -2.45
N PRO A 175 11.77 15.18 -2.45
CA PRO A 175 12.52 15.72 -1.32
C PRO A 175 11.62 15.96 -0.08
N PRO A 176 12.18 15.87 1.15
CA PRO A 176 11.43 15.96 2.42
C PRO A 176 10.40 17.07 2.59
N HIS A 177 10.70 18.25 2.07
CA HIS A 177 9.86 19.43 2.21
C HIS A 177 8.72 19.50 1.18
N GLU A 178 8.63 18.54 0.26
CA GLU A 178 7.62 18.49 -0.81
C GLU A 178 6.81 17.19 -0.83
N TRP A 179 6.91 16.42 0.25
CA TRP A 179 6.30 15.10 0.39
C TRP A 179 4.77 15.10 0.40
N LEU A 180 4.13 16.25 0.59
CA LEU A 180 2.70 16.31 0.85
C LEU A 180 1.95 17.05 -0.26
N GLN A 181 1.19 16.28 -1.03
CA GLN A 181 0.08 16.80 -1.83
C GLN A 181 -1.20 16.19 -1.31
N THR A 182 -2.20 17.04 -1.07
CA THR A 182 -3.52 16.62 -0.62
C THR A 182 -4.60 17.06 -1.60
N GLN A 183 -5.70 16.32 -1.62
CA GLN A 183 -6.89 16.65 -2.38
C GLN A 183 -8.13 16.18 -1.61
N ASN A 184 -9.12 17.06 -1.48
CA ASN A 184 -10.42 16.68 -0.94
C ASN A 184 -11.29 16.05 -2.03
N ILE A 185 -11.97 14.96 -1.69
CA ILE A 185 -12.90 14.27 -2.58
C ILE A 185 -14.17 13.85 -1.83
N SER A 186 -15.26 13.72 -2.59
CA SER A 186 -16.50 13.10 -2.13
C SER A 186 -16.61 11.69 -2.71
N ILE A 187 -16.82 10.70 -1.85
CA ILE A 187 -17.14 9.32 -2.24
C ILE A 187 -18.66 9.15 -2.17
N SER A 188 -19.27 8.69 -3.26
CA SER A 188 -20.67 8.26 -3.33
C SER A 188 -20.75 6.73 -3.40
N ASP A 189 -21.94 6.16 -3.58
CA ASP A 189 -22.14 4.72 -3.78
C ASP A 189 -21.65 4.20 -5.16
N GLU A 190 -21.18 5.10 -6.02
CA GLU A 190 -20.63 4.78 -7.35
C GLU A 190 -19.09 4.76 -7.35
N SER A 191 -18.48 4.32 -8.46
CA SER A 191 -17.03 4.37 -8.61
C SER A 191 -16.54 5.81 -8.74
N THR A 192 -15.70 6.26 -7.80
CA THR A 192 -15.04 7.57 -7.83
C THR A 192 -13.64 7.46 -8.41
N ARG A 193 -13.22 8.46 -9.19
CA ARG A 193 -11.85 8.60 -9.70
C ARG A 193 -11.22 9.90 -9.22
N ALA A 194 -9.98 9.82 -8.79
CA ALA A 194 -9.14 10.98 -8.47
C ALA A 194 -7.81 10.88 -9.19
N SER A 195 -7.13 12.02 -9.35
CA SER A 195 -5.82 12.06 -10.00
C SER A 195 -4.88 13.08 -9.35
N PHE A 196 -3.65 12.67 -9.11
CA PHE A 196 -2.55 13.54 -8.71
C PHE A 196 -1.55 13.68 -9.85
N LYS A 197 -1.16 14.92 -10.15
CA LYS A 197 0.03 15.20 -10.97
C LYS A 197 1.10 15.75 -10.05
N LEU A 198 2.19 15.02 -9.87
CA LEU A 198 3.27 15.43 -9.00
C LEU A 198 3.88 16.76 -9.46
N LYS A 199 4.17 17.63 -8.50
CA LYS A 199 4.66 19.00 -8.78
C LYS A 199 6.15 19.06 -9.13
N ARG A 200 6.91 18.00 -8.83
CA ARG A 200 8.36 17.87 -9.08
C ARG A 200 8.68 16.56 -9.78
N ALA A 201 9.81 16.56 -10.48
CA ALA A 201 10.38 15.35 -11.04
C ALA A 201 10.78 14.39 -9.91
N LEU A 202 10.47 13.12 -10.09
CA LEU A 202 10.92 12.05 -9.20
C LEU A 202 12.43 11.85 -9.38
N ARG A 203 13.14 11.65 -8.27
CA ARG A 203 14.50 11.10 -8.33
C ARG A 203 14.44 9.67 -8.88
N PRO A 204 15.47 9.21 -9.59
CA PRO A 204 15.54 7.81 -9.97
C PRO A 204 15.65 6.93 -8.72
N GLU A 205 15.06 5.74 -8.78
CA GLU A 205 15.33 4.70 -7.79
C GLU A 205 16.80 4.27 -7.86
N PRO A 206 17.43 3.95 -6.72
CA PRO A 206 18.76 3.37 -6.72
C PRO A 206 18.79 2.11 -7.56
N ALA A 207 19.63 2.08 -8.60
CA ALA A 207 19.76 0.90 -9.44
C ALA A 207 20.57 -0.19 -8.70
N PRO A 208 20.29 -1.49 -8.97
CA PRO A 208 21.15 -2.58 -8.53
C PRO A 208 22.60 -2.35 -8.94
N ILE A 209 23.54 -2.64 -8.04
CA ILE A 209 24.96 -2.68 -8.39
C ILE A 209 25.18 -3.91 -9.27
N LYS A 210 25.50 -3.70 -10.55
CA LYS A 210 25.71 -4.77 -11.54
C LYS A 210 27.14 -5.36 -11.56
N ASP A 211 28.05 -4.86 -10.73
CA ASP A 211 29.46 -5.26 -10.82
C ASP A 211 29.71 -6.61 -10.12
N LYS A 212 29.90 -7.67 -10.92
CA LYS A 212 30.30 -9.01 -10.49
C LYS A 212 31.68 -9.09 -9.83
N ARG A 213 32.44 -7.98 -9.79
CA ARG A 213 33.80 -7.90 -9.21
C ARG A 213 33.82 -7.29 -7.82
N VAL A 214 32.72 -6.70 -7.34
CA VAL A 214 32.58 -6.39 -5.91
C VAL A 214 32.40 -7.73 -5.23
N ARG A 215 33.44 -8.16 -4.51
CA ARG A 215 33.38 -9.40 -3.74
C ARG A 215 32.27 -9.25 -2.71
N ASP A 216 31.27 -10.09 -2.85
CA ASP A 216 30.29 -10.36 -1.81
C ASP A 216 31.09 -10.95 -0.63
N TYR A 217 31.31 -10.15 0.41
CA TYR A 217 32.01 -10.55 1.64
C TYR A 217 31.02 -11.05 2.68
#